data_AF-A0A5K1EWX6-F1
#
_entry.id   AF-A0A5K1EWX6-F1
#
_cell.length_a   1.000
_cell.length_b   1.000
_cell.length_c   1.000
_cell.angle_alpha   90.00
_cell.angle_beta   90.00
_cell.angle_gamma   90.00
#
_symmetry.space_group_name_H-M   'P 1'
#
loop_
_entity.id
_entity.type
_entity.pdbx_description
1 polymer ?
#
loop_
_entity_poly.entity_id
_entity_poly.type
_entity_poly.pdbx_seq_one_letter_code
_entity_poly.pdbx_strand_id
1 'polypeptide(L)'
;GLIPPSPQEYQILGLNLLRLLVQNRIAEFHTELELLPASALENPCIKHAVELEQSFMEGAYNRVLSARQTVPHSTYVYYMDLLAKTVR
;
A
#
# COMPACT_ATOMS: atom_id res chain seq x y z
N GLY A 1 -27.65 5.26 -10.07
CA GLY A 1 -27.47 3.82 -10.31
C GLY A 1 -26.30 3.36 -9.48
N LEU A 2 -26.49 2.36 -8.61
CA LEU A 2 -25.43 1.81 -7.77
C LEU A 2 -24.61 0.86 -8.65
N ILE A 3 -23.41 1.28 -9.03
CA ILE A 3 -22.44 0.40 -9.65
C ILE A 3 -21.84 -0.43 -8.51
N PRO A 4 -21.93 -1.77 -8.54
CA PRO A 4 -21.31 -2.59 -7.52
C PRO A 4 -19.79 -2.36 -7.54
N PRO A 5 -19.13 -2.28 -6.37
CA PRO A 5 -17.69 -2.12 -6.31
C PRO A 5 -17.03 -3.29 -7.03
N SER A 6 -16.15 -2.96 -7.97
CA SER A 6 -15.46 -3.99 -8.73
C SER A 6 -14.48 -4.73 -7.82
N PRO A 7 -14.35 -6.06 -7.92
CA PRO A 7 -13.41 -6.82 -7.09
C PRO A 7 -11.94 -6.39 -7.27
N GLN A 8 -11.62 -5.70 -8.36
CA GLN A 8 -10.30 -5.14 -8.64
C GLN A 8 -10.08 -3.73 -8.08
N GLU A 9 -11.11 -3.06 -7.56
CA GLU A 9 -11.03 -1.69 -7.05
C GLU A 9 -10.02 -1.60 -5.89
N TYR A 10 -10.12 -2.52 -4.92
CA TYR A 10 -9.21 -2.58 -3.77
C TYR A 10 -7.75 -2.87 -4.17
N GLN A 11 -7.55 -3.62 -5.25
CA GLN A 11 -6.22 -3.89 -5.77
C GLN A 11 -5.60 -2.63 -6.39
N ILE A 12 -6.40 -1.85 -7.12
CA ILE A 12 -5.96 -0.57 -7.70
C ILE A 12 -5.72 0.46 -6.58
N LEU A 13 -6.57 0.49 -5.56
CA LEU A 13 -6.42 1.36 -4.39
C LEU A 13 -5.13 1.05 -3.62
N GLY A 14 -4.85 -0.23 -3.33
CA GLY A 14 -3.61 -0.62 -2.68
C GLY A 14 -2.36 -0.28 -3.53
N LEU A 15 -2.45 -0.36 -4.86
CA LEU A 15 -1.39 0.12 -5.75
C LEU A 15 -1.24 1.65 -5.69
N ASN A 16 -2.33 2.40 -5.61
CA ASN A 16 -2.28 3.85 -5.45
C ASN A 16 -1.62 4.25 -4.11
N LEU A 17 -1.98 3.57 -3.03
CA LEU A 17 -1.37 3.74 -1.71
C LEU A 17 0.14 3.48 -1.75
N LEU A 18 0.59 2.38 -2.37
CA LEU A 18 2.02 2.11 -2.56
C LEU A 18 2.71 3.20 -3.38
N ARG A 19 2.07 3.70 -4.43
CA ARG A 19 2.61 4.80 -5.23
C ARG A 19 2.83 6.06 -4.39
N LEU A 20 1.89 6.40 -3.51
CA LEU A 20 2.00 7.55 -2.60
C LEU A 20 3.17 7.37 -1.61
N LEU A 21 3.32 6.16 -1.06
CA LEU A 21 4.47 5.79 -0.22
C LEU A 21 5.82 5.97 -0.93
N VAL A 22 5.95 5.43 -2.16
CA VAL A 22 7.17 5.55 -2.97
C VAL A 22 7.52 7.01 -3.26
N GLN A 23 6.50 7.86 -3.46
CA GLN A 23 6.66 9.30 -3.66
C GLN A 23 6.92 10.08 -2.37
N ASN A 24 7.00 9.41 -1.21
CA ASN A 24 7.10 10.02 0.11
C ASN A 24 5.93 10.98 0.42
N ARG A 25 4.75 10.75 -0.18
CA ARG A 25 3.54 11.57 -0.02
C ARG A 25 2.64 10.97 1.06
N ILE A 26 3.17 10.91 2.28
CA ILE A 26 2.51 10.23 3.41
C ILE A 26 1.21 10.94 3.82
N ALA A 27 1.14 12.27 3.71
CA ALA A 27 -0.09 13.02 4.01
C ALA A 27 -1.28 12.59 3.14
N GLU A 28 -1.04 12.38 1.84
CA GLU A 28 -2.06 11.94 0.91
C GLU A 28 -2.39 10.46 1.07
N PHE A 29 -1.41 9.65 1.47
CA PHE A 29 -1.65 8.25 1.83
C PHE A 29 -2.69 8.16 2.94
N HIS A 30 -2.52 8.90 4.04
CA HIS A 30 -3.46 8.89 5.16
C HIS A 30 -4.82 9.50 4.78
N THR A 31 -4.83 10.53 3.93
CA THR A 31 -6.07 11.12 3.42
C THR A 31 -6.89 10.12 2.60
N GLU A 32 -6.23 9.40 1.68
CA GLU A 32 -6.88 8.34 0.88
C GLU A 32 -7.32 7.17 1.76
N LEU A 33 -6.53 6.81 2.78
CA LEU A 33 -6.88 5.76 3.74
C LEU A 33 -8.14 6.11 4.54
N GLU A 34 -8.29 7.38 4.93
CA GLU A 34 -9.45 7.86 5.70
C GLU A 34 -10.71 7.97 4.83
N LEU A 35 -10.54 8.26 3.54
CA LEU A 35 -11.63 8.24 2.54
C LEU A 35 -12.16 6.83 2.25
N LEU A 36 -11.38 5.79 2.55
CA LEU A 36 -11.75 4.42 2.25
C LEU A 36 -12.77 3.86 3.26
N PRO A 37 -13.76 3.07 2.80
CA PRO A 37 -14.71 2.43 3.69
C PRO A 37 -14.02 1.35 4.53
N ALA A 38 -14.53 1.09 5.74
CA ALA A 38 -13.96 0.10 6.66
C ALA A 38 -13.83 -1.31 6.04
N SER A 39 -14.73 -1.68 5.12
CA SER A 39 -14.65 -2.93 4.36
C SER A 39 -13.40 -3.05 3.48
N ALA A 40 -12.82 -1.91 3.05
CA ALA A 40 -11.59 -1.87 2.28
C ALA A 40 -10.36 -2.20 3.15
N LEU A 41 -10.40 -1.85 4.44
CA LEU A 41 -9.32 -2.16 5.41
C LEU A 41 -9.20 -3.66 5.70
N GLU A 42 -10.23 -4.44 5.39
CA GLU A 42 -10.17 -5.90 5.48
C GLU A 42 -9.40 -6.52 4.30
N ASN A 43 -9.19 -5.76 3.22
CA ASN A 43 -8.51 -6.27 2.03
C ASN A 43 -7.00 -6.41 2.29
N PRO A 44 -6.40 -7.58 1.94
CA PRO A 44 -4.97 -7.81 2.12
C PRO A 44 -4.10 -6.77 1.39
N CYS A 45 -4.56 -6.21 0.26
CA CYS A 45 -3.84 -5.18 -0.47
C CYS A 45 -3.65 -3.88 0.33
N ILE A 46 -4.66 -3.49 1.11
CA ILE A 46 -4.63 -2.25 1.90
C ILE A 46 -3.90 -2.46 3.21
N LYS A 47 -4.15 -3.59 3.91
CA LYS A 47 -3.38 -3.96 5.10
C LYS A 47 -1.88 -3.95 4.83
N HIS A 48 -1.48 -4.53 3.71
CA HIS A 48 -0.08 -4.57 3.31
C HIS A 48 0.52 -3.17 3.13
N ALA A 49 -0.22 -2.24 2.52
CA ALA A 49 0.22 -0.86 2.35
C ALA A 49 0.36 -0.13 3.70
N VAL A 50 -0.54 -0.37 4.65
CA VAL A 50 -0.48 0.24 6.00
C VAL A 50 0.70 -0.31 6.80
N GLU A 51 0.92 -1.62 6.80
CA GLU A 51 2.08 -2.23 7.48
C GLU A 51 3.41 -1.70 6.91
N LEU A 52 3.44 -1.45 5.61
CA LEU A 52 4.59 -0.85 4.94
C LEU A 52 4.81 0.60 5.33
N GLU A 53 3.74 1.38 5.42
CA GLU A 53 3.80 2.77 5.85
C GLU A 53 4.33 2.88 7.28
N GLN A 54 3.82 2.06 8.20
CA GLN A 54 4.33 2.01 9.57
C GLN A 54 5.81 1.62 9.61
N SER A 55 6.17 0.56 8.87
CA SER A 55 7.57 0.13 8.80
C SER A 55 8.49 1.20 8.21
N PHE A 56 7.97 2.00 7.27
CA PHE A 56 8.69 3.13 6.68
C PHE A 56 8.86 4.28 7.67
N MET A 57 7.81 4.65 8.41
CA MET A 57 7.86 5.67 9.47
C MET A 57 8.81 5.29 10.61
N GLU A 58 8.80 4.02 11.03
CA GLU A 58 9.70 3.49 12.07
C GLU A 58 11.15 3.34 11.58
N GLY A 59 11.43 3.50 10.28
CA GLY A 59 12.73 3.17 9.67
C GLY A 59 13.05 1.68 9.72
N ALA A 60 12.04 0.83 9.90
CA ALA A 60 12.14 -0.62 10.00
C ALA A 60 12.26 -1.27 8.61
N TYR A 61 13.35 -0.97 7.89
CA TYR A 61 13.58 -1.47 6.53
C TYR A 61 13.58 -3.00 6.42
N ASN A 62 13.98 -3.71 7.47
CA ASN A 62 13.89 -5.17 7.54
C ASN A 62 12.43 -5.67 7.43
N ARG A 63 11.47 -4.94 7.99
CA ARG A 63 10.04 -5.26 7.86
C ARG A 63 9.54 -4.96 6.45
N VAL A 64 9.97 -3.85 5.85
CA VAL A 64 9.65 -3.52 4.44
C VAL A 64 10.17 -4.61 3.48
N LEU A 65 11.40 -5.09 3.69
CA LEU A 65 11.96 -6.20 2.90
C LEU A 65 11.23 -7.52 3.14
N SER A 66 10.78 -7.79 4.37
CA SER A 66 9.99 -8.99 4.69
C SER A 66 8.60 -8.93 4.07
N ALA A 67 7.96 -7.75 4.11
CA ALA A 67 6.69 -7.48 3.44
C ALA A 67 6.80 -7.69 1.91
N ARG A 68 7.95 -7.35 1.32
CA ARG A 68 8.21 -7.68 -0.10
C ARG A 68 8.14 -9.18 -0.41
N GLN A 69 8.35 -10.06 0.57
CA GLN A 69 8.21 -11.50 0.37
C GLN A 69 6.76 -11.99 0.52
N THR A 70 5.90 -11.21 1.19
CA THR A 70 4.49 -11.54 1.45
C THR A 70 3.52 -10.81 0.51
N VAL A 71 4.02 -10.22 -0.58
CA VAL A 71 3.17 -9.51 -1.54
C VAL A 71 2.14 -10.44 -2.18
N PRO A 72 0.84 -10.08 -2.10
CA PRO A 72 -0.23 -10.90 -2.67
C PRO A 72 -0.26 -10.87 -4.20
N HIS A 73 0.45 -9.93 -4.85
CA HIS A 73 0.41 -9.79 -6.31
C HIS A 73 1.75 -9.32 -6.88
N SER A 74 2.14 -9.87 -8.04
CA SER A 74 3.42 -9.54 -8.71
C SER A 74 3.57 -8.06 -9.07
N THR A 75 2.45 -7.35 -9.26
CA THR A 75 2.43 -5.90 -9.55
C THR A 75 3.00 -5.08 -8.38
N TYR A 76 2.90 -5.58 -7.15
CA TYR A 76 3.38 -4.89 -5.95
C TYR A 76 4.91 -4.96 -5.88
N VAL A 77 5.52 -6.03 -6.39
CA VAL A 77 6.97 -6.24 -6.39
C VAL A 77 7.71 -5.07 -7.04
N TYR A 78 7.17 -4.53 -8.16
CA TYR A 78 7.78 -3.38 -8.84
C TYR A 78 7.81 -2.13 -7.96
N TYR A 79 6.68 -1.80 -7.34
CA TYR A 79 6.59 -0.65 -6.42
C TYR A 79 7.47 -0.85 -5.19
N MET A 80 7.58 -2.08 -4.67
CA MET A 80 8.46 -2.37 -3.53
C MET A 80 9.94 -2.28 -3.88
N ASP A 81 10.34 -2.62 -5.11
CA ASP A 81 11.71 -2.39 -5.58
C ASP A 81 12.02 -0.89 -5.68
N LEU A 82 11.05 -0.08 -6.15
CA LEU A 82 11.17 1.38 -6.12
C LEU A 82 11.27 1.91 -4.68
N LEU A 83 10.41 1.45 -3.78
CA LEU A 83 10.38 1.87 -2.38
C LEU A 83 11.71 1.56 -1.68
N ALA A 84 12.26 0.36 -1.92
CA ALA A 84 13.56 -0.04 -1.41
C ALA A 84 14.73 0.80 -1.99
N LYS A 85 14.59 1.32 -3.22
CA LYS A 85 15.56 2.26 -3.82
C LYS A 85 15.45 3.67 -3.24
N THR A 86 14.24 4.16 -2.96
CA THR A 86 14.04 5.50 -2.37
C THR A 86 14.62 5.59 -0.95
N VAL A 87 14.64 4.47 -0.24
CA VAL A 87 15.10 4.33 1.13
C VAL A 87 16.63 4.23 1.29
N ARG A 88 17.35 3.88 0.23
CA ARG A 88 18.78 3.55 0.27
C ARG A 88 19.66 4.74 -0.14
#